data_AF-A0A2W2D1J4-F1
#
_entry.id   AF-A0A2W2D1J4-F1
#
_cell.length_a   1.000
_cell.length_b   1.000
_cell.length_c   1.000
_cell.angle_alpha   90.00
_cell.angle_beta   90.00
_cell.angle_gamma   90.00
#
_symmetry.space_group_name_H-M   'P 1'
#
loop_
_entity.id
_entity.type
_entity.pdbx_description
1 polymer ?
#
loop_
_entity_poly.entity_id
_entity_poly.type
_entity_poly.pdbx_seq_one_letter_code
_entity_poly.pdbx_strand_id
1 'polypeptide(L)'
;MLSPLRALRRAATRLRPRRPFWLGRPLRATIAPATSGGYVLLIRYAQGTEWVFLPTRTQPYQRPDEREFTAVAAALATRGLIRTTPWHIDTDANLCADITPATRKEARRG
;
A
#
# COMPACT_ATOMS: atom_id res chain seq x y z
N MET A 1 -20.44 -28.99 -4.03
CA MET A 1 -18.98 -28.80 -4.20
C MET A 1 -18.68 -27.31 -4.37
N LEU A 2 -17.89 -26.72 -3.45
CA LEU A 2 -17.47 -25.32 -3.55
C LEU A 2 -16.45 -25.19 -4.70
N SER A 3 -16.74 -24.33 -5.68
CA SER A 3 -15.82 -24.02 -6.79
C SER A 3 -14.39 -23.76 -6.28
N PRO A 4 -13.35 -24.37 -6.87
CA PRO A 4 -11.96 -24.20 -6.43
C PRO A 4 -11.51 -22.73 -6.42
N LEU A 5 -12.05 -21.92 -7.34
CA LEU A 5 -11.84 -20.47 -7.35
C LEU A 5 -12.42 -19.76 -6.12
N ARG A 6 -13.57 -20.23 -5.58
CA ARG A 6 -14.14 -19.69 -4.33
C ARG A 6 -13.32 -20.11 -3.12
N ALA A 7 -12.77 -21.33 -3.11
CA ALA A 7 -11.88 -21.80 -2.05
C ALA A 7 -10.57 -21.00 -2.02
N LEU A 8 -9.94 -20.80 -3.18
CA LEU A 8 -8.73 -19.97 -3.32
C LEU A 8 -8.98 -18.51 -2.93
N ARG A 9 -10.10 -17.90 -3.36
CA ARG A 9 -10.46 -16.55 -2.93
C ARG A 9 -10.67 -16.45 -1.41
N ARG A 10 -11.32 -17.45 -0.80
CA ARG A 10 -11.48 -17.51 0.66
C ARG A 10 -10.14 -17.65 1.38
N ALA A 11 -9.24 -18.50 0.88
CA ALA A 11 -7.90 -18.67 1.42
C ALA A 11 -7.09 -17.36 1.31
N ALA A 12 -7.12 -16.72 0.14
CA ALA A 12 -6.46 -15.43 -0.08
C ALA A 12 -7.02 -14.32 0.83
N THR A 13 -8.33 -14.29 1.10
CA THR A 13 -8.90 -13.33 2.07
C THR A 13 -8.48 -13.59 3.52
N ARG A 14 -8.14 -14.83 3.88
CA ARG A 14 -7.64 -15.17 5.23
C ARG A 14 -6.18 -14.76 5.42
N LEU A 15 -5.39 -14.77 4.34
CA LEU A 15 -3.99 -14.39 4.34
C LEU A 15 -3.76 -12.88 4.13
N ARG A 16 -4.79 -12.13 3.72
CA ARG A 16 -4.69 -10.68 3.66
C ARG A 16 -4.59 -10.11 5.08
N PRO A 17 -3.58 -9.28 5.37
CA PRO A 17 -3.56 -8.43 6.55
C PRO A 17 -4.92 -7.76 6.67
N ARG A 18 -5.63 -8.04 7.77
CA ARG A 18 -6.89 -7.38 8.04
C ARG A 18 -6.59 -5.90 8.16
N ARG A 19 -7.33 -5.11 7.38
CA ARG A 19 -7.24 -3.66 7.46
C ARG A 19 -7.50 -3.26 8.92
N PRO A 20 -6.65 -2.41 9.52
CA PRO A 20 -6.87 -1.95 10.88
C PRO A 20 -8.06 -0.99 10.88
N PHE A 21 -9.28 -1.53 11.01
CA PHE A 21 -10.53 -0.75 11.03
C PHE A 21 -10.51 0.32 12.13
N TRP A 22 -9.73 0.11 13.20
CA TRP A 22 -9.53 1.07 14.29
C TRP A 22 -8.76 2.33 13.88
N LEU A 23 -8.01 2.33 12.77
CA LEU A 23 -7.31 3.52 12.27
C LEU A 23 -8.24 4.43 11.45
N GLY A 24 -9.43 3.94 11.07
CA GLY A 24 -10.47 4.70 10.40
C GLY A 24 -10.30 4.81 8.90
N ARG A 25 -10.75 5.95 8.35
CA ARG A 25 -10.73 6.19 6.90
C ARG A 25 -9.29 6.39 6.42
N PRO A 26 -8.83 5.67 5.38
CA PRO A 26 -7.54 5.94 4.76
C PRO A 26 -7.61 7.26 3.99
N LEU A 27 -6.53 8.04 4.04
CA LEU A 27 -6.45 9.38 3.48
C LEU A 27 -5.32 9.48 2.44
N ARG A 28 -4.10 9.11 2.82
CA ARG A 28 -2.90 9.36 2.02
C ARG A 28 -1.90 8.22 2.14
N ALA A 29 -1.25 7.89 1.03
CA ALA A 29 -0.04 7.06 0.99
C ALA A 29 1.17 7.95 0.74
N THR A 30 2.25 7.71 1.48
CA THR A 30 3.52 8.44 1.36
C THR A 30 4.67 7.44 1.28
N ILE A 31 5.53 7.58 0.29
CA ILE A 31 6.79 6.85 0.16
C ILE A 31 7.88 7.77 0.70
N ALA A 32 8.48 7.37 1.81
CA ALA A 32 9.53 8.13 2.50
C ALA A 32 10.82 7.30 2.58
N PRO A 33 12.00 7.92 2.56
CA PRO A 33 13.26 7.22 2.79
C PRO A 33 13.30 6.66 4.22
N ALA A 34 13.81 5.44 4.37
CA ALA A 34 13.98 4.80 5.67
C ALA A 34 15.40 5.04 6.21
N THR A 35 15.53 5.27 7.52
CA THR A 35 16.83 5.49 8.20
C THR A 35 17.75 4.27 8.13
N SER A 36 17.19 3.05 8.01
CA SER A 36 17.91 1.79 7.84
C SER A 36 18.30 1.49 6.39
N GLY A 37 18.07 2.43 5.48
CA GLY A 37 18.14 2.21 4.05
C GLY A 37 16.84 1.68 3.45
N GLY A 38 16.53 2.13 2.23
CA GLY A 38 15.36 1.76 1.46
C GLY A 38 14.28 2.82 1.58
N TYR A 39 13.04 2.39 1.33
CA TYR A 39 11.85 3.22 1.46
C TYR A 39 10.85 2.55 2.39
N VAL A 40 10.07 3.37 3.08
CA VAL A 40 8.91 2.95 3.85
C VAL A 40 7.66 3.54 3.21
N LEU A 41 6.60 2.74 3.16
CA LEU A 41 5.28 3.21 2.81
C LEU A 41 4.52 3.56 4.09
N LEU A 42 4.21 4.85 4.24
CA LEU A 42 3.37 5.39 5.30
C LEU A 42 1.94 5.49 4.76
N ILE A 43 0.99 4.87 5.46
CA ILE A 43 -0.43 4.95 5.12
C ILE A 43 -1.10 5.75 6.23
N ARG A 44 -1.46 6.98 5.91
CA ARG A 44 -2.15 7.88 6.83
C ARG A 44 -3.65 7.59 6.79
N TYR A 45 -4.19 7.35 7.97
CA TYR A 45 -5.62 7.23 8.23
C TYR A 45 -6.08 8.38 9.14
N ALA A 46 -7.40 8.48 9.35
CA ALA A 46 -7.99 9.51 10.20
C ALA A 46 -7.55 9.42 11.68
N GLN A 47 -7.27 8.22 12.20
CA GLN A 47 -6.88 8.01 13.61
C GLN A 47 -5.43 7.52 13.80
N GLY A 48 -4.60 7.52 12.75
CA GLY A 48 -3.19 7.17 12.89
C GLY A 48 -2.49 6.85 11.58
N THR A 49 -1.26 6.36 11.68
CA THR A 49 -0.42 6.03 10.54
C THR A 49 0.05 4.58 10.64
N GLU A 50 -0.15 3.82 9.58
CA GLU A 50 0.41 2.48 9.43
C GLU A 50 1.74 2.58 8.67
N TRP A 51 2.76 1.87 9.16
CA TRP A 51 4.09 1.83 8.59
C TRP A 51 4.31 0.50 7.91
N VAL A 52 4.68 0.53 6.64
CA VAL A 52 4.90 -0.67 5.83
C VAL A 52 6.33 -0.64 5.32
N PHE A 53 7.16 -1.50 5.90
CA PHE A 53 8.53 -1.68 5.44
C PHE A 53 8.51 -2.29 4.03
N LEU A 54 9.10 -1.57 3.07
CA LEU A 54 9.33 -2.10 1.74
C LEU A 54 10.64 -2.91 1.74
N PRO A 55 10.84 -3.81 0.77
CA PRO A 55 12.08 -4.56 0.66
C PRO A 55 13.30 -3.65 0.68
N THR A 56 14.27 -3.99 1.52
CA THR A 56 15.50 -3.22 1.68
C THR A 56 16.41 -3.43 0.47
N ARG A 57 17.07 -2.37 0.02
CA ARG A 57 18.12 -2.43 -1.00
C ARG A 57 19.43 -1.96 -0.39
N THR A 58 20.57 -2.47 -0.84
CA THR A 58 21.91 -2.12 -0.34
C THR A 58 22.60 -0.99 -1.12
N GLN A 59 21.94 -0.41 -2.14
CA GLN A 59 22.51 0.60 -3.04
C GLN A 59 22.08 2.02 -2.62
N PRO A 60 22.89 3.06 -2.93
CA PRO A 60 22.59 4.44 -2.56
C PRO A 60 21.27 4.94 -3.17
N TYR A 61 20.47 5.59 -2.35
CA TYR A 61 19.12 6.05 -2.68
C TYR A 61 19.15 7.44 -3.30
N GLN A 62 18.68 7.57 -4.54
CA GLN A 62 18.38 8.87 -5.13
C GLN A 62 16.88 9.08 -5.31
N ARG A 63 16.14 8.05 -5.77
CA ARG A 63 14.68 8.06 -5.97
C ARG A 63 14.12 6.64 -5.85
N PRO A 64 12.82 6.44 -5.52
CA PRO A 64 12.18 5.13 -5.64
C PRO A 64 12.21 4.67 -7.09
N ASP A 65 12.53 3.40 -7.29
CA ASP A 65 12.54 2.74 -8.58
C ASP A 65 11.27 1.89 -8.81
N GLU A 66 11.19 1.25 -9.97
CA GLU A 66 10.05 0.43 -10.37
C GLU A 66 9.76 -0.73 -9.40
N ARG A 67 10.79 -1.30 -8.75
CA ARG A 67 10.60 -2.37 -7.74
C ARG A 67 9.94 -1.83 -6.50
N GLU A 68 10.32 -0.64 -6.04
CA GLU A 68 9.66 -0.02 -4.89
C GLU A 68 8.24 0.41 -5.23
N PHE A 69 7.98 0.95 -6.43
CA PHE A 69 6.61 1.22 -6.87
C PHE A 69 5.76 -0.05 -6.97
N THR A 70 6.36 -1.17 -7.41
CA THR A 70 5.69 -2.48 -7.46
C THR A 70 5.40 -3.00 -6.05
N ALA A 71 6.35 -2.88 -5.12
CA ALA A 71 6.16 -3.25 -3.72
C ALA A 71 5.07 -2.41 -3.04
N VAL A 72 5.03 -1.10 -3.34
CA VAL A 72 3.97 -0.19 -2.87
C VAL A 72 2.61 -0.60 -3.44
N ALA A 73 2.52 -0.87 -4.74
CA ALA A 73 1.29 -1.33 -5.37
C ALA A 73 0.78 -2.63 -4.74
N ALA A 74 1.67 -3.61 -4.51
CA ALA A 74 1.35 -4.85 -3.82
C ALA A 74 0.89 -4.62 -2.38
N ALA A 75 1.56 -3.72 -1.64
CA ALA A 75 1.22 -3.38 -0.27
C ALA A 75 -0.16 -2.70 -0.15
N LEU A 76 -0.50 -1.80 -1.07
CA LEU A 76 -1.81 -1.17 -1.16
C LEU A 76 -2.89 -2.19 -1.56
N ALA A 77 -2.63 -3.00 -2.59
CA ALA A 77 -3.58 -4.01 -3.07
C ALA A 77 -3.91 -5.04 -1.98
N THR A 78 -2.89 -5.47 -1.23
CA THR A 78 -3.02 -6.38 -0.08
C THR A 78 -3.96 -5.82 1.00
N ARG A 79 -3.92 -4.50 1.22
CA ARG A 79 -4.80 -3.76 2.14
C ARG A 79 -6.15 -3.35 1.55
N GLY A 80 -6.40 -3.68 0.27
CA GLY A 80 -7.58 -3.24 -0.45
C GLY A 80 -7.65 -1.72 -0.55
N LEU A 81 -6.50 -1.08 -0.76
CA LEU A 81 -6.35 0.35 -1.03
C LEU A 81 -6.07 0.55 -2.52
N ILE A 82 -6.62 1.62 -3.07
CA ILE A 82 -6.26 2.11 -4.40
C ILE A 82 -5.88 3.58 -4.30
N ARG A 83 -5.01 4.01 -5.21
CA ARG A 83 -4.62 5.40 -5.38
C ARG A 83 -5.66 6.13 -6.24
N THR A 84 -6.07 7.33 -5.82
CA THR A 84 -7.05 8.17 -6.54
C THR A 84 -6.42 9.35 -7.28
N THR A 85 -5.20 9.74 -6.92
CA THR A 85 -4.47 10.85 -7.57
C THR A 85 -3.11 10.39 -8.10
N PRO A 86 -2.54 11.04 -9.12
CA PRO A 86 -1.11 10.95 -9.43
C PRO A 86 -0.22 11.05 -8.19
N TRP A 87 0.94 10.38 -8.23
CA TRP A 87 1.99 10.64 -7.26
C TRP A 87 2.47 12.09 -7.42
N HIS A 88 2.58 12.81 -6.31
CA HIS A 88 3.08 14.17 -6.25
C HIS A 88 4.09 14.30 -5.12
N ILE A 89 5.00 15.27 -5.25
CA ILE A 89 5.99 15.57 -4.21
C ILE A 89 5.35 16.53 -3.21
N ASP A 90 5.50 16.26 -1.91
CA ASP A 90 5.03 17.17 -0.86
C ASP A 90 6.12 18.14 -0.37
N THR A 91 5.78 18.92 0.67
CA THR A 91 6.69 19.92 1.27
C THR A 91 7.98 19.33 1.81
N ASP A 92 7.97 18.04 2.17
CA ASP A 92 9.10 17.33 2.75
C ASP A 92 9.85 16.48 1.71
N ALA A 93 9.63 16.77 0.42
CA ALA A 93 10.18 16.04 -0.72
C ALA A 93 9.80 14.54 -0.78
N ASN A 94 8.70 14.14 -0.12
CA ASN A 94 8.23 12.76 -0.16
C ASN A 94 7.21 12.55 -1.29
N LEU A 95 7.18 11.32 -1.83
CA LEU A 95 6.22 10.95 -2.86
C LEU A 95 4.89 10.55 -2.22
N CYS A 96 3.84 11.31 -2.53
CA CYS A 96 2.54 11.21 -1.90
C CYS A 96 1.41 11.01 -2.90
N ALA A 97 0.35 10.31 -2.47
CA ALA A 97 -0.88 10.20 -3.24
C ALA A 97 -2.09 9.95 -2.34
N ASP A 98 -3.25 10.43 -2.76
CA ASP A 98 -4.50 10.15 -2.07
C ASP A 98 -4.94 8.71 -2.35
N ILE A 99 -5.53 8.09 -1.33
CA ILE A 99 -5.93 6.69 -1.38
C ILE A 99 -7.33 6.47 -0.82
N THR A 100 -8.02 5.46 -1.34
CA THR A 100 -9.35 5.07 -0.88
C THR A 100 -9.47 3.54 -0.80
N PRO A 101 -10.48 3.02 -0.08
CA PRO A 101 -10.86 1.63 -0.17
C PRO A 101 -11.19 1.21 -1.60
N ALA A 102 -10.53 0.15 -2.08
CA ALA A 102 -10.90 -0.52 -3.31
C ALA A 102 -12.33 -1.03 -3.19
N THR A 103 -13.20 -0.61 -4.10
CA THR A 103 -14.56 -1.17 -4.16
C THR A 103 -14.50 -2.59 -4.76
N ARG A 104 -15.54 -3.41 -4.51
CA ARG A 104 -15.64 -4.79 -5.02
C ARG A 104 -15.48 -4.90 -6.55
N LYS A 105 -15.73 -3.81 -7.28
CA LYS A 105 -15.62 -3.73 -8.75
C LYS A 105 -14.18 -3.52 -9.20
N GLU A 106 -13.38 -2.77 -8.44
CA GLU A 106 -11.97 -2.46 -8.75
C GLU A 106 -11.04 -3.62 -8.40
N ALA A 107 -11.33 -4.36 -7.32
CA ALA A 107 -10.56 -5.54 -6.91
C ALA A 107 -10.59 -6.72 -7.93
N ARG A 108 -11.38 -6.61 -9.01
CA ARG A 108 -11.45 -7.62 -10.09
C ARG A 108 -10.67 -7.24 -11.35
N ARG A 109 -10.11 -6.04 -11.42
CA ARG A 109 -9.35 -5.53 -12.58
C ARG A 109 -7.83 -5.52 -12.39
N GLY A 110 -7.35 -5.79 -11.18
CA GLY A 110 -5.93 -5.89 -10.84
C GLY A 110 -5.47 -7.32 -10.74
#